data_AF-A0A6B3G9A8-F1
#
_entry.id   AF-A0A6B3G9A8-F1
#
_cell.length_a   1.000
_cell.length_b   1.000
_cell.length_c   1.000
_cell.angle_alpha   90.00
_cell.angle_beta   90.00
_cell.angle_gamma   90.00
#
_symmetry.space_group_name_H-M   'P 1'
#
loop_
_entity.id
_entity.type
_entity.pdbx_description
1 polymer ?
#
loop_
_entity_poly.entity_id
_entity_poly.type
_entity_poly.pdbx_seq_one_letter_code
_entity_poly.pdbx_strand_id
1 'polypeptide(L)'
;ERDPQAVDRAAAGQAFTALSTIEELLKLWDGGGPTILRAGGLSVRELKRAATALDVSEPIAAFWIELAYGAGLLASDGETDERYAPTPASDEWLDLAAEDRWTHLATAWLAATRTPGLVGGQDAKGRALSALGPEL
;
A
#
# COMPACT_ATOMS: atom_id res chain seq x y z
N GLU A 1 -1.81 -33.75 7.56
CA GLU A 1 -0.51 -33.21 7.11
C GLU A 1 -0.74 -32.51 5.78
N ARG A 2 -0.33 -31.24 5.60
CA ARG A 2 -0.58 -30.51 4.35
C ARG A 2 0.54 -30.85 3.36
N ASP A 3 0.16 -31.22 2.14
CA ASP A 3 1.09 -31.55 1.04
C ASP A 3 2.03 -30.35 0.75
N PRO A 4 3.35 -30.49 0.93
CA PRO A 4 4.31 -29.42 0.70
C PRO A 4 4.23 -28.81 -0.71
N GLN A 5 3.98 -29.61 -1.76
CA GLN A 5 3.88 -29.09 -3.13
C GLN A 5 2.58 -28.30 -3.38
N ALA A 6 1.53 -28.58 -2.61
CA ALA A 6 0.29 -27.80 -2.64
C ALA A 6 0.48 -26.47 -1.89
N VAL A 7 1.24 -26.48 -0.79
CA VAL A 7 1.61 -25.27 -0.05
C VAL A 7 2.50 -24.36 -0.90
N ASP A 8 3.52 -24.91 -1.56
CA ASP A 8 4.44 -24.13 -2.41
C ASP A 8 3.72 -23.44 -3.59
N ARG A 9 2.82 -24.16 -4.27
CA ARG A 9 2.04 -23.58 -5.38
C ARG A 9 1.06 -22.50 -4.90
N ALA A 10 0.42 -22.72 -3.75
CA ALA A 10 -0.47 -21.72 -3.16
C ALA A 10 0.31 -20.48 -2.72
N ALA A 11 1.48 -20.66 -2.12
CA ALA A 11 2.36 -19.56 -1.70
C ALA A 11 2.87 -18.75 -2.90
N ALA A 12 3.29 -19.42 -3.98
CA ALA A 12 3.69 -18.75 -5.21
C ALA A 12 2.55 -17.93 -5.84
N GLY A 13 1.32 -18.47 -5.83
CA GLY A 13 0.14 -17.74 -6.31
C GLY A 13 -0.18 -16.50 -5.47
N GLN A 14 -0.06 -16.57 -4.15
CA GLN A 14 -0.30 -15.43 -3.28
C GLN A 14 0.79 -14.36 -3.38
N ALA A 15 2.05 -14.76 -3.53
CA ALA A 15 3.15 -13.82 -3.79
C ALA A 15 2.92 -13.08 -5.12
N PHE A 16 2.51 -13.79 -6.18
CA PHE A 16 2.19 -13.17 -7.46
C PHE A 16 1.03 -12.15 -7.36
N THR A 17 -0.04 -12.49 -6.63
CA THR A 17 -1.15 -11.57 -6.38
C THR A 17 -0.67 -10.31 -5.66
N ALA A 18 0.15 -10.44 -4.62
CA ALA A 18 0.70 -9.29 -3.90
C ALA A 18 1.51 -8.35 -4.80
N LEU A 19 2.40 -8.91 -5.63
CA LEU A 19 3.19 -8.13 -6.59
C LEU A 19 2.31 -7.40 -7.60
N SER A 20 1.31 -8.09 -8.14
CA SER A 20 0.37 -7.54 -9.11
C SER A 20 -0.46 -6.40 -8.51
N THR A 21 -0.93 -6.54 -7.27
CA THR A 21 -1.69 -5.49 -6.58
C THR A 21 -0.86 -4.24 -6.31
N ILE A 22 0.40 -4.38 -5.90
CA ILE A 22 1.31 -3.23 -5.73
C ILE A 22 1.59 -2.56 -7.08
N GLU A 23 1.86 -3.33 -8.13
CA GLU A 23 2.10 -2.80 -9.47
C GLU A 23 0.88 -2.03 -10.01
N GLU A 24 -0.34 -2.55 -9.81
CA GLU A 24 -1.57 -1.87 -10.18
C GLU A 24 -1.80 -0.57 -9.39
N LEU A 25 -1.50 -0.58 -8.09
CA LEU A 25 -1.56 0.63 -7.26
C LEU A 25 -0.58 1.70 -7.74
N LEU A 26 0.66 1.32 -8.07
CA LEU A 26 1.67 2.25 -8.59
C LEU A 26 1.19 2.86 -9.92
N LYS A 27 0.71 2.04 -10.85
CA LYS A 27 0.14 2.51 -12.13
C LYS A 27 -1.06 3.44 -11.95
N LEU A 28 -1.90 3.16 -10.95
CA LEU A 28 -3.07 3.98 -10.65
C LEU A 28 -2.67 5.42 -10.24
N TRP A 29 -1.53 5.59 -9.58
CA TRP A 29 -1.09 6.88 -9.02
C TRP A 29 0.01 7.57 -9.82
N ASP A 30 0.60 6.91 -10.81
CA ASP A 30 1.59 7.48 -11.74
C ASP A 30 1.07 8.73 -12.48
N GLY A 31 -0.20 8.72 -12.90
CA GLY A 31 -0.84 9.82 -13.64
C GLY A 31 -1.38 10.97 -12.78
N GLY A 32 -0.96 11.08 -11.52
CA GLY A 32 -1.46 12.07 -10.57
C GLY A 32 -2.31 11.43 -9.48
N GLY A 33 -1.62 10.95 -8.43
CA GLY A 33 -2.24 10.32 -7.28
C GLY A 33 -3.04 11.26 -6.38
N PRO A 34 -3.53 10.73 -5.24
CA PRO A 34 -4.45 11.44 -4.36
C PRO A 34 -3.75 12.57 -3.60
N THR A 35 -4.45 13.70 -3.49
CA THR A 35 -4.01 14.85 -2.67
C THR A 35 -3.91 14.48 -1.20
N ILE A 36 -2.89 14.99 -0.53
CA ILE A 36 -2.70 14.78 0.91
C ILE A 36 -3.66 15.68 1.69
N LEU A 37 -4.34 15.12 2.70
CA LEU A 37 -5.18 15.91 3.60
C LEU A 37 -4.32 16.88 4.42
N ARG A 38 -4.90 18.01 4.82
CA ARG A 38 -4.22 18.96 5.74
C ARG A 38 -3.78 18.33 7.07
N ALA A 39 -4.49 17.31 7.54
CA ALA A 39 -4.15 16.55 8.74
C ALA A 39 -3.18 15.38 8.47
N GLY A 40 -2.72 15.22 7.24
CA GLY A 40 -1.97 14.06 6.75
C GLY A 40 -2.88 12.90 6.31
N GLY A 41 -2.36 12.07 5.42
CA GLY A 41 -3.04 10.87 4.92
C GLY A 41 -4.10 11.14 3.84
N LEU A 42 -4.84 10.07 3.53
CA LEU A 42 -5.84 10.02 2.47
C LEU A 42 -7.24 10.37 2.96
N SER A 43 -8.02 10.98 2.07
CA SER A 43 -9.47 11.08 2.29
C SER A 43 -10.14 9.72 2.12
N VAL A 44 -11.27 9.51 2.83
CA VAL A 44 -12.11 8.31 2.69
C VAL A 44 -12.56 8.10 1.23
N ARG A 45 -12.79 9.18 0.49
CA ARG A 45 -13.18 9.12 -0.93
C ARG A 45 -12.06 8.54 -1.78
N GLU A 46 -10.82 9.00 -1.58
CA GLU A 46 -9.68 8.49 -2.35
C GLU A 46 -9.35 7.04 -1.97
N LEU A 47 -9.48 6.67 -0.69
CA LEU A 47 -9.35 5.27 -0.27
C LEU A 47 -10.40 4.36 -0.93
N LYS A 48 -11.67 4.80 -0.98
CA LYS A 48 -12.74 4.09 -1.69
C LYS A 48 -12.45 3.92 -3.17
N ARG A 49 -11.94 4.98 -3.82
CA ARG A 49 -11.56 4.95 -5.22
C ARG A 49 -10.43 3.94 -5.48
N ALA A 50 -9.41 3.92 -4.63
CA ALA A 50 -8.32 2.93 -4.72
C ALA A 50 -8.84 1.51 -4.50
N ALA A 51 -9.71 1.30 -3.49
CA ALA A 51 -10.31 0.00 -3.21
C ALA A 51 -11.12 -0.54 -4.40
N THR A 52 -11.93 0.32 -5.04
CA THR A 52 -12.67 -0.04 -6.26
C THR A 52 -11.74 -0.33 -7.44
N ALA A 53 -10.68 0.46 -7.64
CA ALA A 53 -9.73 0.24 -8.72
C ALA A 53 -8.97 -1.09 -8.58
N LEU A 54 -8.60 -1.45 -7.34
CA LEU A 54 -7.90 -2.69 -7.01
C LEU A 54 -8.83 -3.91 -6.82
N ASP A 55 -10.14 -3.73 -6.97
CA ASP A 55 -11.18 -4.75 -6.72
C ASP A 55 -11.06 -5.44 -5.32
N VAL A 56 -10.84 -4.65 -4.29
CA VAL A 56 -10.73 -5.12 -2.89
C VAL A 56 -11.56 -4.26 -1.94
N SER A 57 -11.76 -4.75 -0.72
CA SER A 57 -12.37 -3.94 0.35
C SER A 57 -11.46 -2.79 0.80
N GLU A 58 -12.05 -1.71 1.35
CA GLU A 58 -11.30 -0.55 1.86
C GLU A 58 -10.19 -0.92 2.87
N PRO A 59 -10.38 -1.83 3.84
CA PRO A 59 -9.30 -2.24 4.74
C PRO A 59 -8.12 -2.92 4.03
N ILE A 60 -8.40 -3.70 2.98
CA ILE A 60 -7.36 -4.38 2.20
C ILE A 60 -6.61 -3.37 1.32
N ALA A 61 -7.32 -2.41 0.70
CA ALA A 61 -6.67 -1.32 -0.01
C ALA A 61 -5.78 -0.48 0.91
N ALA A 62 -6.27 -0.17 2.13
CA ALA A 62 -5.49 0.55 3.13
C ALA A 62 -4.21 -0.22 3.51
N PHE A 63 -4.29 -1.54 3.68
CA PHE A 63 -3.11 -2.38 3.91
C PHE A 63 -2.09 -2.27 2.78
N TRP A 64 -2.50 -2.42 1.52
CA TRP A 64 -1.59 -2.34 0.38
C TRP A 64 -0.96 -0.96 0.21
N ILE A 65 -1.74 0.10 0.41
CA ILE A 65 -1.25 1.49 0.37
C ILE A 65 -0.20 1.74 1.45
N GLU A 66 -0.49 1.33 2.69
CA GLU A 66 0.44 1.48 3.82
C GLU A 66 1.71 0.64 3.63
N LEU A 67 1.58 -0.56 3.07
CA LEU A 67 2.72 -1.41 2.75
C LEU A 67 3.60 -0.78 1.65
N ALA A 68 3.00 -0.28 0.57
CA ALA A 68 3.72 0.40 -0.51
C ALA A 68 4.47 1.63 0.00
N TYR A 69 3.84 2.43 0.87
CA TYR A 69 4.45 3.58 1.52
C TYR A 69 5.59 3.16 2.47
N GLY A 70 5.36 2.17 3.32
CA GLY A 70 6.39 1.64 4.24
C GLY A 70 7.57 0.97 3.53
N ALA A 71 7.34 0.44 2.33
CA ALA A 71 8.38 -0.09 1.44
C ALA A 71 9.13 1.00 0.66
N GLY A 72 8.73 2.28 0.78
CA GLY A 72 9.33 3.41 0.08
C GLY A 72 8.94 3.52 -1.40
N LEU A 73 7.96 2.75 -1.86
CA LEU A 73 7.47 2.76 -3.24
C LEU A 73 6.49 3.91 -3.50
N LEU A 74 5.89 4.46 -2.45
CA LEU A 74 5.03 5.64 -2.48
C LEU A 74 5.54 6.69 -1.51
N ALA A 75 5.46 7.97 -1.88
CA ALA A 75 5.74 9.10 -0.99
C ALA A 75 4.93 10.34 -1.38
N SER A 76 5.00 11.39 -0.56
CA SER A 76 4.57 12.72 -1.02
C SER A 76 5.51 13.21 -2.13
N ASP A 77 4.97 13.81 -3.17
CA ASP A 77 5.73 14.43 -4.26
C ASP A 77 6.43 15.74 -3.85
N GLY A 78 6.05 16.33 -2.71
CA GLY A 78 6.66 17.55 -2.17
C GLY A 78 6.33 18.83 -2.96
N GLU A 79 5.36 18.76 -3.86
CA GLU A 79 4.90 19.89 -4.67
C GLU A 79 3.95 20.82 -3.87
N THR A 80 3.63 22.00 -4.41
CA THR A 80 2.78 22.99 -3.69
C THR A 80 1.38 22.44 -3.34
N ASP A 81 0.85 21.55 -4.18
CA ASP A 81 -0.39 20.81 -3.96
C ASP A 81 -0.06 19.33 -3.71
N GLU A 82 0.68 19.04 -2.63
CA GLU A 82 1.26 17.72 -2.33
C GLU A 82 0.29 16.54 -2.60
N ARG A 83 0.80 15.52 -3.28
CA ARG A 83 0.09 14.28 -3.61
C ARG A 83 0.94 13.08 -3.24
N TYR A 84 0.28 11.97 -2.97
CA TYR A 84 0.97 10.69 -2.98
C TYR A 84 1.23 10.24 -4.41
N ALA A 85 2.46 9.84 -4.70
CA ALA A 85 2.89 9.37 -6.00
C ALA A 85 3.91 8.22 -5.87
N PRO A 86 4.09 7.41 -6.93
CA PRO A 86 5.23 6.49 -7.04
C PRO A 86 6.56 7.23 -6.88
N THR A 87 7.51 6.62 -6.18
CA THR A 87 8.86 7.16 -6.00
C THR A 87 9.80 6.63 -7.08
N PRO A 88 11.00 7.21 -7.29
CA PRO A 88 11.99 6.60 -8.16
C PRO A 88 12.35 5.14 -7.77
N ALA A 89 12.24 4.79 -6.48
CA ALA A 89 12.45 3.42 -6.02
C ALA A 89 11.37 2.44 -6.51
N SER A 90 10.20 2.92 -6.93
CA SER A 90 9.19 2.06 -7.56
C SER A 90 9.62 1.56 -8.94
N ASP A 91 10.30 2.40 -9.73
CA ASP A 91 10.82 2.01 -11.03
C ASP A 91 11.91 0.95 -10.87
N GLU A 92 12.85 1.18 -9.96
CA GLU A 92 13.89 0.21 -9.61
C GLU A 92 13.28 -1.11 -9.12
N TRP A 93 12.22 -1.04 -8.29
CA TRP A 93 11.52 -2.22 -7.82
C TRP A 93 10.84 -3.00 -8.96
N LEU A 94 10.23 -2.32 -9.94
CA LEU A 94 9.58 -2.98 -11.09
C LEU A 94 10.57 -3.74 -11.98
N ASP A 95 11.84 -3.32 -12.03
CA ASP A 95 12.91 -3.97 -12.78
C ASP A 95 13.47 -5.23 -12.08
N LEU A 96 13.15 -5.46 -10.80
CA LEU A 96 13.62 -6.62 -10.04
C LEU A 96 12.91 -7.93 -10.44
N ALA A 97 13.62 -9.04 -10.21
CA ALA A 97 13.03 -10.37 -10.25
C ALA A 97 11.89 -10.50 -9.23
N ALA A 98 10.93 -11.40 -9.48
CA ALA A 98 9.72 -11.51 -8.65
C ALA A 98 10.02 -11.85 -7.19
N GLU A 99 11.02 -12.72 -6.96
CA GLU A 99 11.50 -13.10 -5.63
C GLU A 99 12.11 -11.93 -4.86
N ASP A 100 12.83 -11.04 -5.54
CA ASP A 100 13.45 -9.87 -4.93
C ASP A 100 12.39 -8.81 -4.61
N ARG A 101 11.44 -8.60 -5.53
CA ARG A 101 10.27 -7.75 -5.30
C ARG A 101 9.47 -8.22 -4.09
N TRP A 102 9.22 -9.52 -3.98
CA TRP A 102 8.50 -10.12 -2.86
C TRP A 102 9.28 -9.95 -1.56
N THR A 103 10.59 -10.21 -1.60
CA THR A 103 11.47 -10.07 -0.43
C THR A 103 11.48 -8.63 0.10
N HIS A 104 11.51 -7.63 -0.78
CA HIS A 104 11.41 -6.21 -0.41
C HIS A 104 10.11 -5.93 0.35
N LEU A 105 8.97 -6.33 -0.22
CA LEU A 105 7.66 -6.12 0.41
C LEU A 105 7.54 -6.85 1.75
N ALA A 106 7.95 -8.12 1.81
CA ALA A 106 7.88 -8.94 3.01
C ALA A 106 8.76 -8.38 4.13
N THR A 107 9.95 -7.86 3.79
CA THR A 107 10.87 -7.25 4.75
C THR A 107 10.30 -5.94 5.29
N ALA A 108 9.74 -5.10 4.43
CA ALA A 108 9.08 -3.87 4.84
C ALA A 108 7.86 -4.16 5.74
N TRP A 109 7.05 -5.17 5.39
CA TRP A 109 5.92 -5.60 6.19
C TRP A 109 6.33 -6.11 7.58
N LEU A 110 7.37 -6.94 7.67
CA LEU A 110 7.86 -7.47 8.94
C LEU A 110 8.40 -6.37 9.87
N ALA A 111 9.00 -5.32 9.31
CA ALA A 111 9.52 -4.18 10.05
C ALA A 111 8.45 -3.09 10.34
N ALA A 112 7.26 -3.19 9.74
CA ALA A 112 6.25 -2.15 9.81
C ALA A 112 5.72 -1.96 11.24
N THR A 113 5.73 -0.72 11.72
CA THR A 113 5.13 -0.32 13.00
C THR A 113 3.73 0.26 12.84
N ARG A 114 3.35 0.59 11.59
CA ARG A 114 2.05 1.18 11.25
C ARG A 114 0.95 0.14 11.34
N THR A 115 -0.28 0.57 11.64
CA THR A 115 -1.42 -0.32 11.91
C THR A 115 -2.59 -0.12 10.94
N PRO A 116 -2.50 -0.60 9.68
CA PRO A 116 -3.51 -0.31 8.64
C PRO A 116 -4.93 -0.75 9.01
N GLY A 117 -5.08 -1.78 9.85
CA GLY A 117 -6.38 -2.27 10.31
C GLY A 117 -7.17 -1.27 11.17
N LEU A 118 -6.56 -0.19 11.65
CA LEU A 118 -7.24 0.86 12.40
C LEU A 118 -7.85 1.96 11.51
N VAL A 119 -7.56 1.94 10.20
CA VAL A 119 -8.12 2.90 9.25
C VAL A 119 -9.65 2.86 9.28
N GLY A 120 -10.27 4.03 9.33
CA GLY A 120 -11.73 4.18 9.48
C GLY A 120 -12.22 4.12 10.93
N GLY A 121 -11.36 3.76 11.88
CA GLY A 121 -11.58 3.90 13.32
C GLY A 121 -11.38 5.35 13.80
N GLN A 122 -11.33 5.52 15.12
CA GLN A 122 -11.11 6.81 15.77
C GLN A 122 -9.94 6.76 16.76
N ASP A 123 -9.18 7.85 16.86
CA ASP A 123 -8.14 8.04 17.87
C ASP A 123 -8.73 8.30 19.27
N ALA A 124 -7.87 8.43 20.29
CA ALA A 124 -8.28 8.72 21.67
C ALA A 124 -9.02 10.06 21.85
N LYS A 125 -8.97 10.95 20.84
CA LYS A 125 -9.65 12.25 20.80
C LYS A 125 -10.90 12.22 19.91
N GLY A 126 -11.31 11.07 19.40
CA GLY A 126 -12.48 10.88 18.54
C GLY A 126 -12.27 11.28 17.08
N ARG A 127 -11.03 11.53 16.63
CA ARG A 127 -10.72 11.89 15.23
C ARG A 127 -10.56 10.63 14.39
N ALA A 128 -11.07 10.66 13.17
CA ALA A 128 -10.95 9.52 12.27
C ALA A 128 -9.49 9.24 11.89
N LEU A 129 -9.10 7.96 11.88
CA LEU A 129 -7.79 7.51 11.42
C LEU A 129 -7.80 7.31 9.90
N SER A 130 -7.00 8.11 9.20
CA SER A 130 -6.82 8.05 7.74
C SER A 130 -5.64 7.17 7.37
N ALA A 131 -5.76 6.38 6.30
CA ALA A 131 -4.61 5.70 5.69
C ALA A 131 -3.52 6.74 5.33
N LEU A 132 -2.26 6.40 5.53
CA LEU A 132 -1.08 7.27 5.44
C LEU A 132 -1.09 8.45 6.45
N GLY A 133 -2.00 8.44 7.41
CA GLY A 133 -2.06 9.43 8.48
C GLY A 133 -0.91 9.29 9.48
N PRO A 134 -0.49 10.38 10.14
CA PRO A 134 0.63 10.37 11.09
C PRO A 134 0.34 9.57 12.39
N GLU A 135 -0.94 9.31 12.68
CA GLU A 135 -1.40 8.65 13.91
C GLU A 135 -1.53 7.12 13.78
N LEU A 136 -1.07 6.53 12.65
CA LEU A 136 -1.17 5.09 12.33
C LEU A 136 0.12 4.31 12.54
#